data_AF-A0A1Q7RM19-F1
#
_entry.id   AF-A0A1Q7RM19-F1
#
_cell.length_a   1.000
_cell.length_b   1.000
_cell.length_c   1.000
_cell.angle_alpha   90.00
_cell.angle_beta   90.00
_cell.angle_gamma   90.00
#
_symmetry.space_group_name_H-M   'P 1'
#
loop_
_entity.id
_entity.type
_entity.pdbx_description
1 polymer ?
#
loop_
_entity_poly.entity_id
_entity_poly.type
_entity_poly.pdbx_seq_one_letter_code
_entity_poly.pdbx_strand_id
1 'polypeptide(L)'
;MPELKLFAGRSNPRLAERIAKLVGQRLGECQIRNFSDGEIWVKYAENIRGSDVFIIQSTNPPADNLMELLIMVDAARRASARRVTAVIP
;
A
#
# COMPACT_ATOMS: atom_id res chain seq x y z
N MET A 1 -11.30 18.09 4.90
CA MET A 1 -11.06 16.72 5.43
C MET A 1 -9.82 16.17 4.72
N PRO A 2 -8.92 15.45 5.42
CA PRO A 2 -7.74 14.88 4.77
C PRO A 2 -8.17 13.91 3.66
N GLU A 3 -7.46 13.95 2.53
CA GLU A 3 -7.76 13.10 1.37
C GLU A 3 -7.52 11.63 1.75
N LEU A 4 -8.50 10.78 1.47
CA LEU A 4 -8.36 9.33 1.64
C LEU A 4 -7.68 8.76 0.39
N LYS A 5 -6.62 7.97 0.59
CA LYS A 5 -5.89 7.27 -0.47
C LYS A 5 -5.83 5.78 -0.17
N LEU A 6 -6.23 4.96 -1.14
CA LEU A 6 -6.19 3.50 -1.05
C LEU A 6 -5.00 2.97 -1.85
N PHE A 7 -4.17 2.14 -1.26
CA PHE A 7 -3.09 1.43 -1.96
C PHE A 7 -3.18 -0.06 -1.68
N ALA A 8 -2.60 -0.86 -2.56
CA ALA A 8 -2.57 -2.31 -2.44
C ALA A 8 -1.14 -2.83 -2.55
N GLY A 9 -0.82 -3.82 -1.73
CA GLY A 9 0.32 -4.69 -2.01
C GLY A 9 -0.06 -5.79 -3.01
N ARG A 10 0.89 -6.69 -3.27
CA ARG A 10 0.81 -7.75 -4.29
C ARG A 10 0.13 -9.04 -3.81
N SER A 11 -0.20 -9.18 -2.52
CA SER A 11 -0.81 -10.41 -1.98
C SER A 11 -2.17 -10.73 -2.60
N ASN A 12 -3.03 -9.71 -2.78
CA ASN A 12 -4.38 -9.89 -3.31
C ASN A 12 -4.93 -8.62 -4.01
N PRO A 13 -4.41 -8.26 -5.21
CA PRO A 13 -4.86 -7.08 -5.95
C PRO A 13 -6.36 -7.11 -6.28
N ARG A 14 -6.90 -8.30 -6.55
CA ARG A 14 -8.33 -8.48 -6.87
C ARG A 14 -9.23 -8.08 -5.70
N LEU A 15 -8.85 -8.41 -4.47
CA LEU A 15 -9.61 -7.99 -3.29
C LEU A 15 -9.51 -6.48 -3.08
N ALA A 16 -8.31 -5.92 -3.23
CA ALA A 16 -8.09 -4.48 -3.07
C ALA A 16 -8.92 -3.66 -4.08
N GLU A 17 -8.97 -4.07 -5.35
CA GLU A 17 -9.81 -3.45 -6.38
C GLU A 17 -11.31 -3.51 -6.04
N ARG A 18 -11.78 -4.65 -5.50
CA ARG A 18 -13.18 -4.77 -5.04
C ARG A 18 -13.48 -3.83 -3.89
N ILE A 19 -12.57 -3.70 -2.92
CA ILE A 19 -12.71 -2.75 -1.80
C ILE A 19 -12.73 -1.32 -2.33
N ALA A 20 -11.78 -0.94 -3.19
CA ALA A 20 -11.72 0.39 -3.80
C ALA A 20 -13.02 0.75 -4.54
N LYS A 21 -13.54 -0.18 -5.34
CA LYS A 21 -14.82 -0.03 -6.03
C LYS A 21 -15.99 0.21 -5.07
N LEU A 22 -16.06 -0.52 -3.95
CA LEU A 22 -17.11 -0.34 -2.93
C LEU A 22 -16.99 1.00 -2.19
N VAL A 23 -15.77 1.48 -1.98
CA VAL A 23 -15.48 2.80 -1.39
C VAL A 23 -15.75 3.94 -2.39
N GLY A 24 -15.87 3.64 -3.68
CA GLY A 24 -16.06 4.64 -4.74
C GLY A 24 -14.77 5.37 -5.13
N GLN A 25 -13.61 4.76 -4.89
CA GLN A 25 -12.29 5.29 -5.25
C GLN A 25 -11.52 4.32 -6.15
N ARG A 26 -10.45 4.80 -6.77
CA ARG A 26 -9.46 3.94 -7.45
C ARG A 26 -8.32 3.66 -6.49
N LEU A 27 -7.61 2.54 -6.71
CA LEU A 27 -6.31 2.35 -6.08
C LEU A 27 -5.35 3.42 -6.60
N GLY A 28 -4.60 3.99 -5.67
CA GLY A 28 -3.50 4.88 -5.95
C GLY A 28 -2.33 4.13 -6.55
N GLU A 29 -1.47 4.87 -7.25
CA GLU A 29 -0.35 4.29 -7.97
C GLU A 29 0.85 4.08 -7.03
N CYS A 30 1.23 2.82 -6.83
CA CYS A 30 2.39 2.42 -6.05
C CYS A 30 3.22 1.40 -6.82
N GLN A 31 4.46 1.75 -7.12
CA GLN A 31 5.39 0.88 -7.81
C GLN A 31 6.07 -0.04 -6.79
N ILE A 32 5.93 -1.35 -6.99
CA ILE A 32 6.55 -2.38 -6.16
C ILE A 32 7.33 -3.31 -7.07
N ARG A 33 8.61 -3.51 -6.77
CA ARG A 33 9.50 -4.41 -7.53
C ARG A 33 10.47 -5.13 -6.61
N ASN A 34 11.00 -6.25 -7.08
CA ASN A 34 12.12 -6.93 -6.46
C ASN A 34 13.41 -6.61 -7.21
N PHE A 35 14.49 -6.39 -6.48
CA PHE A 35 15.84 -6.40 -7.02
C PHE A 35 16.31 -7.84 -7.29
N SER A 36 17.43 -8.00 -7.98
CA SER A 36 17.97 -9.33 -8.36
C SER A 36 18.36 -10.20 -7.17
N ASP A 37 18.65 -9.59 -6.02
CA ASP A 37 18.94 -10.25 -4.75
C ASP A 37 17.67 -10.59 -3.93
N GLY A 38 16.49 -10.22 -4.43
CA GLY A 38 15.20 -10.47 -3.79
C GLY A 38 14.69 -9.30 -2.94
N GLU A 39 15.49 -8.26 -2.70
CA GLU A 39 15.07 -7.11 -1.90
C GLU A 39 13.86 -6.39 -2.52
N ILE A 40 12.90 -6.02 -1.68
CA ILE A 40 11.66 -5.36 -2.11
C ILE A 40 11.86 -3.85 -2.10
N TRP A 41 11.50 -3.20 -3.20
CA TRP A 41 11.50 -1.74 -3.34
C TRP A 41 10.10 -1.23 -3.58
N VAL A 42 9.74 -0.14 -2.91
CA VAL A 42 8.43 0.50 -2.99
C VAL A 42 8.58 2.00 -3.26
N LYS A 43 7.73 2.54 -4.15
CA LYS A 43 7.59 3.98 -4.38
C LYS A 43 6.15 4.35 -4.71
N TYR A 44 5.58 5.28 -3.95
CA TYR A 44 4.34 5.97 -4.30
C TYR A 44 4.57 6.88 -5.52
N ALA A 45 3.77 6.72 -6.57
CA ALA A 45 3.87 7.49 -7.81
C ALA A 45 2.97 8.74 -7.82
N GLU A 46 2.31 9.04 -6.71
CA GLU A 46 1.51 10.23 -6.49
C GLU A 46 1.82 10.89 -5.13
N ASN A 47 1.41 12.14 -4.97
CA ASN A 47 1.58 12.85 -3.71
C ASN A 47 0.61 12.31 -2.64
N ILE A 48 1.16 11.85 -1.52
CA ILE A 48 0.42 11.32 -0.37
C ILE A 48 0.62 12.16 0.91
N ARG A 49 1.32 13.30 0.81
CA ARG A 49 1.58 14.19 1.96
C ARG A 49 0.27 14.67 2.56
N GLY A 50 0.12 14.53 3.88
CA GLY A 50 -1.08 14.96 4.60
C GLY A 50 -2.34 14.10 4.35
N SER A 51 -2.24 13.03 3.56
CA SER A 51 -3.35 12.12 3.25
C SER A 51 -3.54 11.05 4.32
N ASP A 52 -4.75 10.49 4.36
CA ASP A 52 -5.07 9.27 5.08
C ASP A 52 -4.85 8.07 4.17
N VAL A 53 -3.74 7.37 4.40
CA VAL A 53 -3.30 6.24 3.59
C VAL A 53 -3.83 4.95 4.19
N PHE A 54 -4.53 4.16 3.37
CA PHE A 54 -4.93 2.79 3.71
C PHE A 54 -4.21 1.83 2.77
N ILE A 55 -3.49 0.86 3.35
CA ILE A 55 -2.71 -0.14 2.59
C ILE A 55 -3.40 -1.49 2.78
N ILE A 56 -3.90 -2.05 1.69
CA ILE A 56 -4.57 -3.35 1.66
C ILE A 56 -3.54 -4.41 1.31
N GLN A 57 -3.19 -5.24 2.29
CA GLN A 57 -2.21 -6.32 2.10
C GLN A 57 -2.49 -7.45 3.08
N SER A 58 -2.75 -8.64 2.55
CA SER A 58 -2.84 -9.88 3.33
C SER A 58 -1.42 -10.30 3.72
N THR A 59 -1.25 -10.97 4.85
CA THR A 59 0.07 -11.41 5.36
C THR A 59 0.23 -12.93 5.35
N ASN A 60 -0.52 -13.62 4.49
CA ASN A 60 -0.35 -15.04 4.24
C ASN A 60 1.06 -15.33 3.69
N PRO A 61 1.58 -16.57 3.83
CA PRO A 61 2.85 -16.96 3.23
C PRO A 61 2.93 -16.63 1.73
N PRO A 62 4.12 -16.24 1.21
CA PRO A 62 5.41 -16.16 1.91
C PRO A 62 5.57 -14.92 2.82
N ALA A 63 6.63 -14.91 3.64
CA ALA A 63 6.94 -13.81 4.57
C ALA A 63 7.14 -12.45 3.86
N ASP A 64 7.45 -12.47 2.56
CA ASP A 64 7.56 -11.29 1.69
C ASP A 64 6.30 -10.41 1.73
N ASN A 65 5.10 -10.99 1.90
CA ASN A 65 3.87 -10.21 1.98
C ASN A 65 3.84 -9.27 3.20
N LEU A 66 4.34 -9.75 4.35
CA LEU A 66 4.51 -8.94 5.56
C LEU A 66 5.63 -7.92 5.36
N MET A 67 6.76 -8.33 4.78
CA MET A 67 7.88 -7.42 4.55
C MET A 67 7.49 -6.27 3.61
N GLU A 68 6.79 -6.58 2.52
CA GLU A 68 6.26 -5.60 1.59
C GLU A 68 5.32 -4.59 2.28
N LEU A 69 4.40 -5.06 3.14
CA LEU A 69 3.54 -4.17 3.92
C LEU A 69 4.37 -3.19 4.76
N LEU A 70 5.37 -3.70 5.49
CA LEU A 70 6.21 -2.87 6.35
C LEU A 70 7.00 -1.82 5.55
N ILE A 71 7.51 -2.18 4.38
CA ILE A 71 8.22 -1.25 3.49
C ILE A 71 7.24 -0.21 2.91
N MET A 72 6.02 -0.60 2.53
CA MET A 72 4.99 0.35 2.09
C MET A 72 4.60 1.34 3.20
N VAL A 73 4.52 0.87 4.45
CA VAL A 73 4.23 1.72 5.63
C VAL A 73 5.39 2.70 5.88
N ASP A 74 6.64 2.24 5.85
CA ASP A 74 7.82 3.11 6.02
C ASP A 74 7.87 4.19 4.93
N ALA A 75 7.68 3.80 3.67
CA ALA A 75 7.65 4.73 2.54
C ALA A 75 6.53 5.79 2.70
N ALA A 76 5.34 5.41 3.17
CA ALA A 76 4.23 6.34 3.38
C ALA A 76 4.53 7.34 4.50
N ARG A 77 5.10 6.84 5.61
CA ARG A 77 5.52 7.68 6.73
C ARG A 77 6.59 8.69 6.31
N ARG A 78 7.61 8.27 5.54
CA ARG A 78 8.66 9.17 5.01
C ARG A 78 8.12 10.19 4.02
N ALA A 79 7.09 9.82 3.25
CA ALA A 79 6.36 10.75 2.38
C ALA A 79 5.43 11.72 3.14
N SER A 80 5.45 11.71 4.48
CA SER A 80 4.64 12.58 5.34
C SER A 80 3.12 12.35 5.20
N ALA A 81 2.70 11.09 5.02
CA ALA A 81 1.29 10.72 5.20
C ALA A 81 0.82 11.10 6.61
N ARG A 82 -0.42 11.60 6.73
CA ARG A 82 -0.98 12.03 8.03
C ARG A 82 -1.27 10.83 8.93
N ARG A 83 -1.80 9.77 8.32
CA ARG A 83 -2.14 8.50 8.96
C ARG A 83 -1.89 7.37 7.98
N VAL A 84 -1.38 6.26 8.49
CA VAL A 84 -1.20 5.02 7.71
C VAL A 84 -1.97 3.92 8.44
N THR A 85 -2.95 3.31 7.75
CA THR A 85 -3.77 2.21 8.27
C THR A 85 -3.48 0.96 7.44
N ALA A 86 -2.99 -0.10 8.10
CA ALA A 86 -2.86 -1.40 7.48
C ALA A 86 -4.22 -2.13 7.53
N VAL A 87 -4.73 -2.51 6.37
CA VAL A 87 -5.92 -3.35 6.23
C VAL A 87 -5.40 -4.75 5.89
N ILE A 88 -5.42 -5.65 6.87
CA ILE A 88 -4.89 -7.02 6.78
C ILE A 88 -6.08 -8.01 6.82
N PRO A 89 -6.59 -8.46 5.66
CA PRO A 89 -7.53 -9.57 5.56
C PRO A 89 -6.88 -10.92 5.90
#